data_AF-A0A928BQZ2-F1
#
_entry.id   AF-A0A928BQZ2-F1
#
_cell.length_a   1.000
_cell.length_b   1.000
_cell.length_c   1.000
_cell.angle_alpha   90.00
_cell.angle_beta   90.00
_cell.angle_gamma   90.00
#
_symmetry.space_group_name_H-M   'P 1'
#
loop_
_entity.id
_entity.type
_entity.pdbx_description
1 polymer ?
#
loop_
_entity_poly.entity_id
_entity_poly.type
_entity_poly.pdbx_seq_one_letter_code
_entity_poly.pdbx_strand_id
1 'polypeptide(L)'
;MSNYRQLTQSEIDVLENNVCWAEDWQRVLVDENFKPYNFHRVIFYGDIRLGSFDKMVEVSKGFVKHSGINDATLRNVTVGNDCLIEKIGNYINNYTIGNDCYISNICTLETTDDATYGEGSVISVLNEMGDGNVTIFRELNSQLASFMVKHNTDKNLRQTLQQMIEDELRVSRPDRGYIGNNVKIINAKDITNTIIKGDCEISGAARLSECTVMSSMDAPVFIGTGVICENSIICDGCSINNSVKMQDCFVGEACQITNGFTAEASLFFANSFMANGEACAAFCGPFSASHHKSSLLIGGEFSFYNAGSNTNFSNHAYKMGPMHFGTLERGTKTASGSYVLMPATIGAFSVCFGKLMHHPDTRNLPFSYLMAYGDDCYLVPGRNITTVGLYRDIKKWPKRDKRSKQSKKSIINFDWLSPFTVGEIVEGIKILKALREASGDNVSTYNFHEYVINASSLRKGLKYYDIALRIYMGAVLKRAQKEGYIGRPASTVGQGKWIDMSGLLLPQSEEQRLVDDIKSGAIDNIQQVLDRFAEINNNYSDYRWAWSYQMILDYYQLEELDEAACERIREDYVKARRAWIAEIRKDAEKEFQMGDVDQDVYDDFLSKLDHEIDYEN
;
A
#
# COMPACT_ATOMS: atom_id res chain seq x y z
N MET A 1 -18.98 -19.21 26.35
CA MET A 1 -19.42 -20.31 25.47
C MET A 1 -20.93 -20.42 25.67
N SER A 2 -21.73 -20.15 24.64
CA SER A 2 -23.17 -20.41 24.73
C SER A 2 -23.37 -21.91 24.90
N ASN A 3 -24.13 -22.30 25.92
CA ASN A 3 -24.55 -23.69 26.09
C ASN A 3 -25.63 -23.96 25.03
N TYR A 4 -25.30 -24.78 24.05
CA TYR A 4 -26.27 -25.26 23.09
C TYR A 4 -27.07 -26.43 23.68
N ARG A 5 -28.39 -26.42 23.47
CA ARG A 5 -29.30 -27.50 23.85
C ARG A 5 -30.02 -28.07 22.64
N GLN A 6 -30.62 -29.23 22.82
CA GLN A 6 -31.56 -29.80 21.86
C GLN A 6 -32.85 -28.96 21.79
N LEU A 7 -33.48 -28.97 20.63
CA LEU A 7 -34.84 -28.46 20.46
C LEU A 7 -35.82 -29.28 21.31
N THR A 8 -36.80 -28.61 21.89
CA THR A 8 -37.96 -29.26 22.51
C THR A 8 -38.98 -29.64 21.43
N GLN A 9 -39.85 -30.62 21.72
CA GLN A 9 -40.90 -31.02 20.79
C GLN A 9 -41.81 -29.84 20.39
N SER A 10 -42.17 -28.96 21.34
CA SER A 10 -42.97 -27.77 21.05
C SER A 10 -42.28 -26.79 20.11
N GLU A 11 -40.95 -26.69 20.16
CA GLU A 11 -40.21 -25.83 19.24
C GLU A 11 -40.15 -26.44 17.84
N ILE A 12 -39.97 -27.76 17.76
CA ILE A 12 -40.04 -28.51 16.49
C ILE A 12 -41.42 -28.32 15.84
N ASP A 13 -42.50 -28.49 16.60
CA ASP A 13 -43.87 -28.32 16.08
C ASP A 13 -44.09 -26.90 15.51
N VAL A 14 -43.54 -25.86 16.14
CA VAL A 14 -43.63 -24.48 15.62
C VAL A 14 -42.82 -24.33 14.33
N LEU A 15 -41.60 -24.88 14.28
CA LEU A 15 -40.75 -24.82 13.09
C LEU A 15 -41.42 -25.53 11.90
N GLU A 16 -41.98 -26.72 12.11
CA GLU A 16 -42.71 -27.47 11.07
C GLU A 16 -43.97 -26.73 10.59
N ASN A 17 -44.73 -26.12 11.50
CA ASN A 17 -45.88 -25.28 11.14
C ASN A 17 -45.47 -24.05 10.32
N ASN A 18 -44.26 -23.52 10.55
CA ASN A 18 -43.68 -22.47 9.74
C ASN A 18 -43.01 -22.98 8.45
N VAL A 19 -43.27 -24.23 8.08
CA VAL A 19 -42.76 -24.89 6.87
C VAL A 19 -41.23 -25.06 6.89
N CYS A 20 -40.64 -25.16 8.09
CA CYS A 20 -39.25 -25.56 8.23
C CYS A 20 -39.14 -27.09 8.25
N TRP A 21 -37.97 -27.60 7.86
CA TRP A 21 -37.68 -29.03 7.81
C TRP A 21 -36.23 -29.29 8.18
N ALA A 22 -35.96 -30.40 8.87
CA ALA A 22 -34.61 -30.88 9.12
C ALA A 22 -34.47 -32.35 8.71
N GLU A 23 -33.31 -32.71 8.18
CA GLU A 23 -32.94 -34.12 7.92
C GLU A 23 -32.93 -34.93 9.22
N ASP A 24 -32.45 -34.31 10.30
CA ASP A 24 -32.46 -34.85 11.66
C ASP A 24 -32.53 -33.69 12.67
N TRP A 25 -33.66 -33.55 13.35
CA TRP A 25 -33.85 -32.52 14.38
C TRP A 25 -32.87 -32.66 15.57
N GLN A 26 -32.30 -33.85 15.82
CA GLN A 26 -31.30 -34.05 16.88
C GLN A 26 -29.95 -33.38 16.57
N ARG A 27 -29.71 -33.03 15.31
CA ARG A 27 -28.50 -32.32 14.84
C ARG A 27 -28.69 -30.80 14.79
N VAL A 28 -29.87 -30.31 15.13
CA VAL A 28 -30.17 -28.87 15.25
C VAL A 28 -30.10 -28.49 16.72
N LEU A 29 -29.04 -27.79 17.10
CA LEU A 29 -28.84 -27.29 18.46
C LEU A 29 -29.12 -25.80 18.54
N VAL A 30 -29.65 -25.35 19.66
CA VAL A 30 -30.08 -23.96 19.85
C VAL A 30 -29.59 -23.38 21.17
N ASP A 31 -29.43 -22.06 21.24
CA ASP A 31 -29.16 -21.33 22.48
C ASP A 31 -30.26 -21.59 23.53
N GLU A 32 -29.93 -21.48 24.82
CA GLU A 32 -30.91 -21.67 25.90
C GLU A 32 -32.14 -20.75 25.74
N ASN A 33 -31.95 -19.53 25.22
CA ASN A 33 -33.00 -18.52 25.04
C ASN A 33 -33.64 -18.53 23.64
N PHE A 34 -33.40 -19.57 22.84
CA PHE A 34 -33.95 -19.68 21.49
C PHE A 34 -35.48 -19.60 21.45
N LYS A 35 -36.00 -18.96 20.40
CA LYS A 35 -37.43 -18.87 20.09
C LYS A 35 -37.66 -19.20 18.61
N PRO A 36 -38.55 -20.15 18.27
CA PRO A 36 -38.73 -20.64 16.90
C PRO A 36 -39.57 -19.71 16.00
N TYR A 37 -40.15 -18.63 16.55
CA TYR A 37 -41.23 -17.87 15.90
C TYR A 37 -40.82 -17.12 14.62
N ASN A 38 -39.56 -16.73 14.50
CA ASN A 38 -39.06 -15.92 13.38
C ASN A 38 -38.31 -16.75 12.33
N PHE A 39 -38.71 -18.02 12.17
CA PHE A 39 -38.16 -18.96 11.19
C PHE A 39 -39.25 -19.40 10.24
N HIS A 40 -39.07 -19.22 8.93
CA HIS A 40 -40.06 -19.63 7.92
C HIS A 40 -39.40 -20.21 6.69
N ARG A 41 -39.88 -21.37 6.22
CA ARG A 41 -39.34 -22.06 5.03
C ARG A 41 -37.82 -22.24 5.09
N VAL A 42 -37.34 -22.78 6.21
CA VAL A 42 -35.91 -23.06 6.43
C VAL A 42 -35.65 -24.56 6.35
N ILE A 43 -34.65 -24.96 5.57
CA ILE A 43 -34.28 -26.36 5.38
C ILE A 43 -32.90 -26.60 6.01
N PHE A 44 -32.83 -27.54 6.95
CA PHE A 44 -31.63 -27.84 7.73
C PHE A 44 -31.01 -29.19 7.32
N TYR A 45 -29.72 -29.18 6.99
CA TYR A 45 -28.92 -30.37 6.68
C TYR A 45 -27.66 -30.44 7.56
N GLY A 46 -27.29 -31.65 7.99
CA GLY A 46 -26.09 -31.84 8.80
C GLY A 46 -26.15 -31.15 10.17
N ASP A 47 -25.02 -30.62 10.63
CA ASP A 47 -24.91 -30.04 11.98
C ASP A 47 -25.27 -28.55 12.00
N ILE A 48 -26.36 -28.19 12.68
CA ILE A 48 -26.84 -26.82 12.77
C ILE A 48 -26.75 -26.32 14.21
N ARG A 49 -26.28 -25.08 14.37
CA ARG A 49 -26.29 -24.37 15.66
C ARG A 49 -26.88 -22.98 15.51
N LEU A 50 -27.89 -22.62 16.31
CA LEU A 50 -28.61 -21.36 16.20
C LEU A 50 -28.56 -20.56 17.51
N GLY A 51 -28.26 -19.26 17.43
CA GLY A 51 -28.33 -18.31 18.53
C GLY A 51 -29.76 -17.90 18.93
N SER A 52 -29.89 -16.84 19.72
CA SER A 52 -31.18 -16.18 20.01
C SER A 52 -31.53 -15.12 18.95
N PHE A 53 -32.81 -14.84 18.73
CA PHE A 53 -33.27 -13.89 17.70
C PHE A 53 -34.36 -12.99 18.29
N ASP A 54 -33.95 -11.88 18.89
CA ASP A 54 -34.84 -10.98 19.65
C ASP A 54 -34.82 -9.54 19.13
N LYS A 55 -33.79 -9.13 18.39
CA LYS A 55 -33.65 -7.75 17.91
C LYS A 55 -34.43 -7.46 16.63
N MET A 56 -34.73 -6.19 16.45
CA MET A 56 -35.12 -5.58 15.17
C MET A 56 -33.86 -5.07 14.45
N VAL A 57 -33.59 -5.58 13.26
CA VAL A 57 -32.47 -5.23 12.38
C VAL A 57 -32.90 -4.12 11.43
N GLU A 58 -32.15 -3.01 11.38
CA GLU A 58 -32.36 -1.94 10.42
C GLU A 58 -31.82 -2.34 9.03
N VAL A 59 -32.73 -2.59 8.08
CA VAL A 59 -32.38 -3.03 6.71
C VAL A 59 -32.23 -1.87 5.74
N SER A 60 -32.86 -0.74 6.05
CA SER A 60 -32.70 0.56 5.39
C SER A 60 -33.10 1.64 6.39
N LYS A 61 -32.70 2.89 6.16
CA LYS A 61 -32.94 3.98 7.10
C LYS A 61 -34.42 4.09 7.49
N GLY A 62 -34.73 3.82 8.77
CA GLY A 62 -36.09 3.85 9.31
C GLY A 62 -36.97 2.64 8.96
N PHE A 63 -36.43 1.64 8.26
CA PHE A 63 -37.10 0.38 7.96
C PHE A 63 -36.39 -0.77 8.68
N VAL A 64 -37.09 -1.35 9.64
CA VAL A 64 -36.59 -2.43 10.49
C VAL A 64 -37.36 -3.73 10.24
N LYS A 65 -36.66 -4.86 10.38
CA LYS A 65 -37.24 -6.20 10.31
C LYS A 65 -36.79 -7.00 11.52
N HIS A 66 -37.60 -7.95 11.96
CA HIS A 66 -37.21 -8.82 13.06
C HIS A 66 -36.05 -9.73 12.62
N SER A 67 -35.07 -9.95 13.49
CA SER A 67 -34.04 -10.98 13.32
C SER A 67 -34.68 -12.38 13.19
N GLY A 68 -34.07 -13.25 12.42
CA GLY A 68 -34.60 -14.58 12.10
C GLY A 68 -34.06 -15.12 10.79
N ILE A 69 -34.49 -16.34 10.43
CA ILE A 69 -34.05 -17.02 9.20
C ILE A 69 -35.28 -17.34 8.34
N ASN A 70 -35.33 -16.81 7.11
CA ASN A 70 -36.51 -16.92 6.26
C ASN A 70 -36.14 -17.24 4.81
N ASP A 71 -36.72 -18.29 4.22
CA ASP A 71 -36.37 -18.75 2.87
C ASP A 71 -34.88 -19.06 2.72
N ALA A 72 -34.40 -20.09 3.42
CA ALA A 72 -33.00 -20.46 3.40
C ALA A 72 -32.78 -21.97 3.51
N THR A 73 -31.73 -22.46 2.84
CA THR A 73 -31.20 -23.80 3.03
C THR A 73 -29.85 -23.69 3.73
N LEU A 74 -29.69 -24.35 4.87
CA LEU A 74 -28.46 -24.34 5.67
C LEU A 74 -27.90 -25.76 5.76
N ARG A 75 -26.58 -25.90 5.56
CA ARG A 75 -25.85 -27.16 5.76
C ARG A 75 -24.60 -26.93 6.59
N ASN A 76 -24.45 -27.64 7.71
CA ASN A 76 -23.27 -27.53 8.59
C ASN A 76 -22.98 -26.09 9.06
N VAL A 77 -24.02 -25.32 9.37
CA VAL A 77 -23.91 -23.88 9.68
C VAL A 77 -24.08 -23.62 11.18
N THR A 78 -23.24 -22.75 11.72
CA THR A 78 -23.49 -22.09 13.02
C THR A 78 -23.89 -20.64 12.77
N VAL A 79 -25.00 -20.19 13.34
CA VAL A 79 -25.49 -18.80 13.27
C VAL A 79 -25.54 -18.23 14.67
N GLY A 80 -24.87 -17.09 14.88
CA GLY A 80 -24.90 -16.33 16.13
C GLY A 80 -26.23 -15.65 16.41
N ASN A 81 -26.24 -14.82 17.44
CA ASN A 81 -27.44 -14.13 17.91
C ASN A 81 -27.85 -13.00 16.97
N ASP A 82 -29.15 -12.72 16.92
CA ASP A 82 -29.76 -11.54 16.32
C ASP A 82 -29.45 -11.32 14.83
N CYS A 83 -29.13 -12.41 14.12
CA CYS A 83 -28.92 -12.37 12.69
C CYS A 83 -30.25 -12.29 11.92
N LEU A 84 -30.27 -11.54 10.82
CA LEU A 84 -31.32 -11.62 9.81
C LEU A 84 -30.76 -12.30 8.57
N ILE A 85 -31.18 -13.53 8.31
CA ILE A 85 -30.79 -14.31 7.13
C ILE A 85 -32.03 -14.56 6.28
N GLU A 86 -32.04 -14.11 5.04
CA GLU A 86 -33.21 -14.34 4.19
C GLU A 86 -32.96 -14.40 2.69
N LYS A 87 -33.87 -15.07 1.99
CA LYS A 87 -33.86 -15.17 0.52
C LYS A 87 -32.54 -15.75 0.00
N ILE A 88 -32.13 -16.87 0.56
CA ILE A 88 -30.96 -17.61 0.07
C ILE A 88 -31.42 -18.46 -1.12
N GLY A 89 -30.92 -18.14 -2.31
CA GLY A 89 -31.35 -18.74 -3.58
C GLY A 89 -31.01 -20.24 -3.68
N ASN A 90 -29.78 -20.62 -3.30
CA ASN A 90 -29.34 -22.00 -3.26
C ASN A 90 -29.19 -22.47 -1.80
N TYR A 91 -28.06 -22.15 -1.16
CA TYR A 91 -27.74 -22.60 0.19
C TYR A 91 -26.59 -21.82 0.84
N ILE A 92 -26.52 -21.92 2.16
CA ILE A 92 -25.33 -21.63 2.97
C ILE A 92 -24.75 -22.97 3.44
N ASN A 93 -23.49 -23.25 3.11
CA ASN A 93 -22.83 -24.51 3.44
C ASN A 93 -21.48 -24.28 4.14
N ASN A 94 -21.24 -24.98 5.26
CA ASN A 94 -19.97 -24.98 5.99
C ASN A 94 -19.50 -23.58 6.44
N TYR A 95 -20.35 -22.82 7.14
CA TYR A 95 -19.98 -21.53 7.71
C TYR A 95 -20.24 -21.41 9.21
N THR A 96 -19.41 -20.61 9.87
CA THR A 96 -19.70 -20.00 11.16
C THR A 96 -20.02 -18.53 10.94
N ILE A 97 -21.22 -18.10 11.30
CA ILE A 97 -21.72 -16.73 11.18
C ILE A 97 -21.82 -16.15 12.59
N GLY A 98 -21.20 -14.98 12.80
CA GLY A 98 -21.22 -14.24 14.06
C GLY A 98 -22.59 -13.68 14.42
N ASN A 99 -22.61 -12.75 15.36
CA ASN A 99 -23.82 -12.07 15.83
C ASN A 99 -24.16 -10.85 14.97
N ASP A 100 -25.43 -10.44 15.01
CA ASP A 100 -25.91 -9.18 14.46
C ASP A 100 -25.65 -9.02 12.94
N CYS A 101 -25.58 -10.15 12.21
CA CYS A 101 -25.33 -10.15 10.77
C CYS A 101 -26.63 -9.97 9.97
N TYR A 102 -26.54 -9.28 8.84
CA TYR A 102 -27.63 -9.17 7.87
C TYR A 102 -27.22 -9.77 6.53
N ILE A 103 -27.75 -10.94 6.21
CA ILE A 103 -27.42 -11.73 5.02
C ILE A 103 -28.70 -11.89 4.20
N SER A 104 -28.79 -11.24 3.05
CA SER A 104 -30.03 -11.22 2.27
C SER A 104 -29.81 -11.27 0.77
N ASN A 105 -30.67 -12.04 0.09
CA ASN A 105 -30.69 -12.16 -1.36
C ASN A 105 -29.31 -12.61 -1.91
N ILE A 106 -28.85 -13.77 -1.45
CA ILE A 106 -27.61 -14.40 -1.92
C ILE A 106 -27.92 -15.69 -2.63
N CYS A 107 -27.25 -16.02 -3.74
CA CYS A 107 -27.44 -17.35 -4.35
C CYS A 107 -26.69 -18.43 -3.56
N THR A 108 -25.36 -18.40 -3.54
CA THR A 108 -24.53 -19.41 -2.85
C THR A 108 -23.56 -18.76 -1.87
N LEU A 109 -23.47 -19.34 -0.67
CA LEU A 109 -22.43 -19.06 0.32
C LEU A 109 -21.82 -20.39 0.79
N GLU A 110 -20.64 -20.78 0.31
CA GLU A 110 -20.08 -22.11 0.54
C GLU A 110 -18.60 -22.10 0.97
N THR A 111 -18.22 -23.10 1.77
CA THR A 111 -16.83 -23.49 2.00
C THR A 111 -16.63 -24.96 1.67
N THR A 112 -15.58 -25.26 0.90
CA THR A 112 -15.11 -26.61 0.55
C THR A 112 -13.90 -27.03 1.38
N ASP A 113 -13.62 -28.34 1.44
CA ASP A 113 -12.57 -28.90 2.31
C ASP A 113 -11.14 -28.40 1.98
N ASP A 114 -10.87 -28.05 0.72
CA ASP A 114 -9.55 -27.56 0.26
C ASP A 114 -9.39 -26.03 0.33
N ALA A 115 -10.31 -25.32 1.01
CA ALA A 115 -10.30 -23.87 1.06
C ALA A 115 -8.99 -23.31 1.66
N THR A 116 -8.40 -22.35 0.94
CA THR A 116 -7.24 -21.59 1.43
C THR A 116 -7.64 -20.21 1.93
N TYR A 117 -8.82 -19.73 1.51
CA TYR A 117 -9.33 -18.38 1.76
C TYR A 117 -8.39 -17.31 1.16
N GLY A 118 -7.69 -17.67 0.08
CA GLY A 118 -6.68 -16.83 -0.56
C GLY A 118 -5.36 -16.71 0.21
N GLU A 119 -5.19 -17.43 1.32
CA GLU A 119 -3.98 -17.34 2.16
C GLU A 119 -2.96 -18.44 1.88
N GLY A 120 -1.69 -18.04 1.82
CA GLY A 120 -0.57 -18.92 1.47
C GLY A 120 -0.34 -19.03 -0.04
N SER A 121 -1.16 -18.36 -0.85
CA SER A 121 -0.99 -18.29 -2.29
C SER A 121 0.29 -17.55 -2.64
N VAL A 122 1.11 -18.14 -3.53
CA VAL A 122 2.31 -17.50 -4.06
C VAL A 122 1.96 -16.83 -5.38
N ILE A 123 2.22 -15.53 -5.48
CA ILE A 123 1.93 -14.72 -6.68
C ILE A 123 3.21 -14.18 -7.31
N SER A 124 3.15 -13.90 -8.61
CA SER A 124 4.28 -13.47 -9.43
C SER A 124 4.24 -11.96 -9.67
N VAL A 125 4.84 -11.20 -8.76
CA VAL A 125 4.95 -9.75 -8.85
C VAL A 125 6.22 -9.36 -9.62
N LEU A 126 6.18 -8.26 -10.36
CA LEU A 126 7.20 -7.73 -11.28
C LEU A 126 7.43 -8.58 -12.54
N ASN A 127 7.53 -9.89 -12.41
CA ASN A 127 7.75 -10.80 -13.53
C ASN A 127 6.52 -11.68 -13.75
N GLU A 128 5.73 -11.37 -14.78
CA GLU A 128 4.49 -12.10 -15.12
C GLU A 128 4.72 -13.60 -15.38
N MET A 129 5.89 -13.96 -15.91
CA MET A 129 6.25 -15.36 -16.20
C MET A 129 7.06 -16.01 -15.06
N GLY A 130 7.13 -15.39 -13.89
CA GLY A 130 7.89 -15.90 -12.75
C GLY A 130 7.20 -17.07 -12.04
N ASP A 131 7.98 -17.87 -11.32
CA ASP A 131 7.51 -18.98 -10.46
C ASP A 131 6.97 -18.51 -9.08
N GLY A 132 6.51 -17.25 -9.00
CA GLY A 132 6.10 -16.60 -7.76
C GLY A 132 7.25 -16.10 -6.89
N ASN A 133 7.06 -14.93 -6.29
CA ASN A 133 8.04 -14.27 -5.43
C ASN A 133 7.46 -13.63 -4.16
N VAL A 134 6.13 -13.61 -4.02
CA VAL A 134 5.45 -13.09 -2.82
C VAL A 134 4.37 -14.07 -2.40
N THR A 135 4.35 -14.42 -1.11
CA THR A 135 3.24 -15.21 -0.52
C THR A 135 2.26 -14.25 0.12
N ILE A 136 0.98 -14.28 -0.28
CA ILE A 136 -0.07 -13.43 0.29
C ILE A 136 -0.72 -14.12 1.50
N PHE A 137 -0.83 -13.40 2.60
CA PHE A 137 -1.48 -13.83 3.84
C PHE A 137 -1.85 -12.61 4.68
N ARG A 138 -2.74 -12.77 5.67
CA ARG A 138 -3.33 -11.65 6.45
C ARG A 138 -2.34 -10.71 7.13
N GLU A 139 -1.14 -11.18 7.51
CA GLU A 139 -0.12 -10.37 8.19
C GLU A 139 0.91 -9.73 7.23
N LEU A 140 0.77 -9.92 5.91
CA LEU A 140 1.62 -9.27 4.93
C LEU A 140 1.49 -7.73 5.02
N ASN A 141 2.62 -7.04 5.14
CA ASN A 141 2.71 -5.58 5.01
C ASN A 141 3.65 -5.19 3.86
N SER A 142 3.73 -3.90 3.54
CA SER A 142 4.54 -3.42 2.40
C SER A 142 6.04 -3.73 2.55
N GLN A 143 6.55 -3.69 3.78
CA GLN A 143 7.95 -4.01 4.08
C GLN A 143 8.26 -5.47 3.79
N LEU A 144 7.47 -6.38 4.35
CA LEU A 144 7.66 -7.82 4.19
C LEU A 144 7.53 -8.24 2.73
N ALA A 145 6.56 -7.69 2.00
CA ALA A 145 6.41 -7.95 0.57
C ALA A 145 7.62 -7.45 -0.23
N SER A 146 8.10 -6.23 0.01
CA SER A 146 9.29 -5.68 -0.64
C SER A 146 10.54 -6.50 -0.32
N PHE A 147 10.66 -6.97 0.93
CA PHE A 147 11.73 -7.87 1.37
C PHE A 147 11.71 -9.20 0.62
N MET A 148 10.54 -9.84 0.48
CA MET A 148 10.37 -11.08 -0.30
C MET A 148 10.76 -10.88 -1.77
N VAL A 149 10.28 -9.80 -2.41
CA VAL A 149 10.60 -9.49 -3.81
C VAL A 149 12.10 -9.32 -4.00
N LYS A 150 12.74 -8.50 -3.15
CA LYS A 150 14.16 -8.16 -3.27
C LYS A 150 15.07 -9.35 -3.05
N HIS A 151 14.74 -10.24 -2.12
CA HIS A 151 15.57 -11.39 -1.76
C HIS A 151 15.08 -12.72 -2.35
N ASN A 152 14.18 -12.70 -3.33
CA ASN A 152 13.61 -13.90 -3.96
C ASN A 152 14.67 -14.85 -4.55
N THR A 153 15.86 -14.35 -4.91
CA THR A 153 16.96 -15.17 -5.44
C THR A 153 17.72 -15.94 -4.35
N ASP A 154 17.62 -15.55 -3.07
CA ASP A 154 18.17 -16.32 -1.94
C ASP A 154 17.20 -17.45 -1.57
N LYS A 155 17.48 -18.64 -2.11
CA LYS A 155 16.64 -19.83 -1.91
C LYS A 155 16.48 -20.22 -0.44
N ASN A 156 17.52 -20.05 0.38
CA ASN A 156 17.48 -20.44 1.78
C ASN A 156 16.54 -19.49 2.54
N LEU A 157 16.73 -18.18 2.37
CA LEU A 157 15.86 -17.19 3.00
C LEU A 157 14.40 -17.34 2.56
N ARG A 158 14.17 -17.54 1.25
CA ARG A 158 12.82 -17.77 0.69
C ARG A 158 12.15 -19.00 1.34
N GLN A 159 12.87 -20.11 1.44
CA GLN A 159 12.32 -21.34 2.04
C GLN A 159 12.01 -21.15 3.53
N THR A 160 12.89 -20.49 4.28
CA THR A 160 12.66 -20.20 5.70
C THR A 160 11.44 -19.29 5.89
N LEU A 161 11.32 -18.21 5.11
CA LEU A 161 10.15 -17.33 5.17
C LEU A 161 8.85 -18.06 4.81
N GLN A 162 8.88 -18.91 3.78
CA GLN A 162 7.72 -19.71 3.40
C GLN A 162 7.30 -20.65 4.54
N GLN A 163 8.26 -21.32 5.19
CA GLN A 163 7.99 -22.20 6.33
C GLN A 163 7.35 -21.44 7.50
N MET A 164 7.87 -20.25 7.83
CA MET A 164 7.29 -19.39 8.89
C MET A 164 5.83 -19.04 8.61
N ILE A 165 5.50 -18.71 7.36
CA ILE A 165 4.13 -18.39 6.95
C ILE A 165 3.25 -19.64 7.03
N GLU A 166 3.71 -20.76 6.50
CA GLU A 166 2.96 -22.02 6.53
C GLU A 166 2.64 -22.48 7.97
N ASP A 167 3.57 -22.29 8.90
CA ASP A 167 3.36 -22.62 10.31
C ASP A 167 2.34 -21.68 10.97
N GLU A 168 2.36 -20.38 10.66
CA GLU A 168 1.34 -19.43 11.12
C GLU A 168 -0.06 -19.77 10.56
N LEU A 169 -0.14 -20.09 9.28
CA LEU A 169 -1.39 -20.44 8.61
C LEU A 169 -1.97 -21.76 9.14
N ARG A 170 -1.13 -22.75 9.45
CA ARG A 170 -1.57 -24.04 10.02
C ARG A 170 -2.30 -23.86 11.36
N VAL A 171 -1.89 -22.88 12.15
CA VAL A 171 -2.49 -22.61 13.47
C VAL A 171 -3.72 -21.70 13.36
N SER A 172 -3.76 -20.81 12.38
CA SER A 172 -4.76 -19.73 12.30
C SER A 172 -5.89 -19.95 11.28
N ARG A 173 -5.78 -20.97 10.42
CA ARG A 173 -6.81 -21.33 9.43
C ARG A 173 -8.02 -21.96 10.14
N PRO A 174 -9.24 -21.43 9.94
CA PRO A 174 -10.43 -22.04 10.50
C PRO A 174 -10.80 -23.33 9.76
N ASP A 175 -11.44 -24.27 10.45
CA ASP A 175 -11.92 -25.53 9.86
C ASP A 175 -13.03 -25.35 8.80
N ARG A 176 -13.67 -24.16 8.78
CA ARG A 176 -14.77 -23.81 7.89
C ARG A 176 -14.82 -22.30 7.68
N GLY A 177 -15.61 -21.83 6.72
CA GLY A 177 -15.76 -20.41 6.44
C GLY A 177 -16.23 -19.63 7.67
N TYR A 178 -15.78 -18.37 7.78
CA TYR A 178 -16.05 -17.53 8.94
C TYR A 178 -16.57 -16.16 8.52
N ILE A 179 -17.71 -15.76 9.10
CA ILE A 179 -18.28 -14.42 9.01
C ILE A 179 -18.30 -13.85 10.43
N GLY A 180 -17.64 -12.71 10.63
CA GLY A 180 -17.58 -12.00 11.91
C GLY A 180 -18.91 -11.36 12.31
N ASN A 181 -18.92 -10.61 13.41
CA ASN A 181 -20.11 -9.92 13.89
C ASN A 181 -20.43 -8.68 13.04
N ASN A 182 -21.68 -8.22 13.05
CA ASN A 182 -22.14 -7.00 12.37
C ASN A 182 -21.86 -6.99 10.85
N VAL A 183 -21.71 -8.15 10.22
CA VAL A 183 -21.46 -8.21 8.77
C VAL A 183 -22.77 -8.06 7.99
N LYS A 184 -22.73 -7.27 6.93
CA LYS A 184 -23.83 -7.12 5.97
C LYS A 184 -23.44 -7.72 4.63
N ILE A 185 -24.21 -8.69 4.14
CA ILE A 185 -24.03 -9.28 2.82
C ILE A 185 -25.37 -9.25 2.09
N ILE A 186 -25.48 -8.40 1.06
CA ILE A 186 -26.75 -8.11 0.41
C ILE A 186 -26.58 -8.17 -1.11
N ASN A 187 -27.50 -8.86 -1.80
CA ASN A 187 -27.54 -8.92 -3.26
C ASN A 187 -26.25 -9.50 -3.89
N ALA A 188 -25.54 -10.37 -3.18
CA ALA A 188 -24.35 -11.05 -3.71
C ALA A 188 -24.77 -12.31 -4.48
N LYS A 189 -24.10 -12.67 -5.57
CA LYS A 189 -24.43 -13.92 -6.27
C LYS A 189 -23.71 -15.12 -5.66
N ASP A 190 -22.39 -15.04 -5.58
CA ASP A 190 -21.52 -16.18 -5.28
C ASP A 190 -20.44 -15.77 -4.28
N ILE A 191 -20.40 -16.42 -3.13
CA ILE A 191 -19.33 -16.27 -2.14
C ILE A 191 -18.85 -17.67 -1.76
N THR A 192 -17.66 -18.02 -2.20
CA THR A 192 -17.08 -19.35 -2.00
C THR A 192 -15.71 -19.23 -1.34
N ASN A 193 -15.42 -20.09 -0.36
CA ASN A 193 -14.14 -20.16 0.33
C ASN A 193 -13.65 -18.77 0.78
N THR A 194 -14.50 -18.04 1.52
CA THR A 194 -14.19 -16.66 1.91
C THR A 194 -14.30 -16.45 3.42
N ILE A 195 -13.29 -15.82 4.01
CA ILE A 195 -13.33 -15.30 5.38
C ILE A 195 -13.73 -13.84 5.34
N ILE A 196 -14.70 -13.45 6.17
CA ILE A 196 -15.18 -12.07 6.30
C ILE A 196 -15.10 -11.67 7.77
N LYS A 197 -14.22 -10.74 8.11
CA LYS A 197 -14.12 -10.18 9.47
C LYS A 197 -15.26 -9.21 9.76
N GLY A 198 -15.43 -8.86 11.03
CA GLY A 198 -16.57 -8.10 11.52
C GLY A 198 -16.72 -6.72 10.89
N ASP A 199 -17.93 -6.18 10.97
CA ASP A 199 -18.29 -4.83 10.50
C ASP A 199 -18.06 -4.58 8.99
N CYS A 200 -17.93 -5.65 8.21
CA CYS A 200 -17.81 -5.58 6.75
C CYS A 200 -19.17 -5.42 6.07
N GLU A 201 -19.22 -4.66 4.97
CA GLU A 201 -20.39 -4.56 4.10
C GLU A 201 -20.06 -5.01 2.67
N ILE A 202 -20.78 -6.03 2.20
CA ILE A 202 -20.73 -6.57 0.84
C ILE A 202 -22.11 -6.36 0.22
N SER A 203 -22.19 -5.52 -0.81
CA SER A 203 -23.45 -5.12 -1.43
C SER A 203 -23.35 -5.19 -2.94
N GLY A 204 -24.00 -6.19 -3.54
CA GLY A 204 -24.07 -6.36 -5.00
C GLY A 204 -22.84 -7.03 -5.63
N ALA A 205 -21.97 -7.67 -4.84
CA ALA A 205 -20.80 -8.38 -5.37
C ALA A 205 -21.23 -9.50 -6.34
N ALA A 206 -20.56 -9.60 -7.48
CA ALA A 206 -20.85 -10.64 -8.46
C ALA A 206 -20.21 -11.97 -8.06
N ARG A 207 -18.98 -11.95 -7.55
CA ARG A 207 -18.30 -13.13 -7.00
C ARG A 207 -17.20 -12.74 -6.03
N LEU A 208 -17.10 -13.46 -4.92
CA LEU A 208 -15.92 -13.55 -4.08
C LEU A 208 -15.52 -15.02 -3.96
N SER A 209 -14.29 -15.37 -4.34
CA SER A 209 -13.82 -16.75 -4.31
C SER A 209 -12.39 -16.82 -3.78
N GLU A 210 -12.12 -17.70 -2.81
CA GLU A 210 -10.79 -17.80 -2.18
C GLU A 210 -10.31 -16.43 -1.67
N CYS A 211 -11.08 -15.83 -0.75
CA CYS A 211 -10.80 -14.47 -0.29
C CYS A 211 -10.71 -14.37 1.23
N THR A 212 -9.84 -13.50 1.71
CA THR A 212 -9.85 -13.06 3.10
C THR A 212 -10.11 -11.56 3.14
N VAL A 213 -11.28 -11.20 3.67
CA VAL A 213 -11.72 -9.82 3.86
C VAL A 213 -11.52 -9.47 5.33
N MET A 214 -10.42 -8.79 5.61
CA MET A 214 -10.21 -8.12 6.90
C MET A 214 -11.18 -6.94 7.00
N SER A 215 -11.54 -6.58 8.22
CA SER A 215 -12.47 -5.49 8.52
C SER A 215 -12.59 -5.37 10.04
N SER A 216 -12.82 -4.15 10.49
CA SER A 216 -13.04 -3.82 11.89
C SER A 216 -13.97 -2.62 12.01
N MET A 217 -14.59 -2.43 13.17
CA MET A 217 -15.45 -1.29 13.45
C MET A 217 -14.79 0.08 13.14
N ASP A 218 -13.50 0.23 13.44
CA ASP A 218 -12.75 1.47 13.22
C ASP A 218 -12.28 1.64 11.77
N ALA A 219 -12.25 0.57 10.98
CA ALA A 219 -11.79 0.56 9.60
C ALA A 219 -12.57 -0.49 8.77
N PRO A 220 -13.88 -0.26 8.56
CA PRO A 220 -14.73 -1.22 7.88
C PRO A 220 -14.37 -1.35 6.40
N VAL A 221 -14.51 -2.56 5.86
CA VAL A 221 -14.36 -2.82 4.43
C VAL A 221 -15.71 -2.78 3.72
N PHE A 222 -15.73 -2.13 2.56
CA PHE A 222 -16.88 -2.10 1.65
C PHE A 222 -16.56 -2.76 0.31
N ILE A 223 -17.34 -3.77 -0.07
CA ILE A 223 -17.30 -4.40 -1.40
C ILE A 223 -18.64 -4.13 -2.11
N GLY A 224 -18.59 -3.41 -3.22
CA GLY A 224 -19.76 -2.91 -3.92
C GLY A 224 -20.18 -3.71 -5.16
N THR A 225 -21.10 -3.11 -5.90
CA THR A 225 -21.77 -3.72 -7.05
C THR A 225 -20.81 -4.19 -8.14
N GLY A 226 -21.06 -5.41 -8.63
CA GLY A 226 -20.42 -5.97 -9.81
C GLY A 226 -18.98 -6.45 -9.61
N VAL A 227 -18.46 -6.36 -8.37
CA VAL A 227 -17.09 -6.79 -8.06
C VAL A 227 -16.94 -8.30 -8.28
N ILE A 228 -15.84 -8.67 -8.94
CA ILE A 228 -15.34 -10.04 -9.05
C ILE A 228 -13.95 -10.05 -8.42
N CYS A 229 -13.78 -10.80 -7.33
CA CYS A 229 -12.52 -10.90 -6.61
C CYS A 229 -12.21 -12.37 -6.36
N GLU A 230 -11.03 -12.81 -6.82
CA GLU A 230 -10.61 -14.20 -6.75
C GLU A 230 -9.19 -14.31 -6.17
N ASN A 231 -8.93 -15.31 -5.32
CA ASN A 231 -7.63 -15.59 -4.69
C ASN A 231 -6.92 -14.33 -4.15
N SER A 232 -7.58 -13.61 -3.24
CA SER A 232 -7.14 -12.26 -2.86
C SER A 232 -7.39 -11.94 -1.39
N ILE A 233 -6.57 -11.03 -0.85
CA ILE A 233 -6.69 -10.54 0.53
C ILE A 233 -6.98 -9.05 0.52
N ILE A 234 -7.98 -8.64 1.29
CA ILE A 234 -8.46 -7.26 1.38
C ILE A 234 -8.34 -6.80 2.83
N CYS A 235 -7.53 -5.78 3.07
CA CYS A 235 -7.22 -5.27 4.41
C CYS A 235 -8.23 -4.22 4.90
N ASP A 236 -8.15 -3.90 6.18
CA ASP A 236 -8.98 -2.92 6.87
C ASP A 236 -9.08 -1.56 6.15
N GLY A 237 -10.29 -0.99 6.15
CA GLY A 237 -10.60 0.33 5.61
C GLY A 237 -10.68 0.41 4.09
N CYS A 238 -10.58 -0.71 3.38
CA CYS A 238 -10.65 -0.74 1.92
C CYS A 238 -12.06 -0.51 1.37
N SER A 239 -12.10 0.07 0.17
CA SER A 239 -13.33 0.16 -0.64
C SER A 239 -13.06 -0.36 -2.04
N ILE A 240 -13.76 -1.43 -2.42
CA ILE A 240 -13.68 -2.07 -3.74
C ILE A 240 -15.07 -2.04 -4.36
N ASN A 241 -15.28 -1.31 -5.46
CA ASN A 241 -16.63 -1.14 -6.00
C ASN A 241 -16.66 -0.86 -7.51
N ASN A 242 -17.86 -0.67 -8.05
CA ASN A 242 -18.08 -0.28 -9.45
C ASN A 242 -17.40 -1.22 -10.46
N SER A 243 -17.73 -2.51 -10.35
CA SER A 243 -17.33 -3.56 -11.32
C SER A 243 -15.82 -3.79 -11.46
N VAL A 244 -15.07 -3.65 -10.37
CA VAL A 244 -13.66 -4.08 -10.30
C VAL A 244 -13.56 -5.59 -10.52
N LYS A 245 -12.51 -6.00 -11.25
CA LYS A 245 -12.16 -7.42 -11.44
C LYS A 245 -10.72 -7.62 -11.00
N MET A 246 -10.49 -8.49 -10.04
CA MET A 246 -9.14 -8.75 -9.53
C MET A 246 -8.94 -10.22 -9.22
N GLN A 247 -7.73 -10.70 -9.50
CA GLN A 247 -7.30 -12.07 -9.24
C GLN A 247 -5.86 -12.06 -8.71
N ASP A 248 -5.53 -12.92 -7.76
CA ASP A 248 -4.17 -13.12 -7.26
C ASP A 248 -3.57 -11.81 -6.70
N CYS A 249 -4.35 -11.10 -5.88
CA CYS A 249 -4.01 -9.76 -5.43
C CYS A 249 -3.99 -9.59 -3.91
N PHE A 250 -3.16 -8.65 -3.43
CA PHE A 250 -3.20 -8.17 -2.05
C PHE A 250 -3.58 -6.69 -2.03
N VAL A 251 -4.60 -6.34 -1.27
CA VAL A 251 -5.07 -4.96 -1.10
C VAL A 251 -4.87 -4.56 0.36
N GLY A 252 -3.78 -3.84 0.62
CA GLY A 252 -3.39 -3.25 1.89
C GLY A 252 -4.30 -2.10 2.35
N GLU A 253 -3.93 -1.48 3.47
CA GLU A 253 -4.90 -0.79 4.32
C GLU A 253 -5.41 0.53 3.71
N ALA A 254 -6.71 0.82 3.87
CA ALA A 254 -7.35 2.05 3.36
C ALA A 254 -7.19 2.29 1.84
N CYS A 255 -7.04 1.22 1.05
CA CYS A 255 -7.02 1.31 -0.41
C CYS A 255 -8.40 1.56 -1.02
N GLN A 256 -8.42 2.20 -2.19
CA GLN A 256 -9.65 2.42 -2.97
C GLN A 256 -9.45 1.90 -4.38
N ILE A 257 -10.20 0.87 -4.78
CA ILE A 257 -10.16 0.30 -6.13
C ILE A 257 -11.57 0.39 -6.71
N THR A 258 -11.73 1.06 -7.85
CA THR A 258 -13.06 1.44 -8.35
C THR A 258 -13.12 1.55 -9.88
N ASN A 259 -14.32 1.84 -10.39
CA ASN A 259 -14.61 2.24 -11.76
C ASN A 259 -14.00 1.31 -12.81
N GLY A 260 -14.28 0.01 -12.67
CA GLY A 260 -13.89 -1.02 -13.63
C GLY A 260 -12.38 -1.29 -13.72
N PHE A 261 -11.60 -0.93 -12.69
CA PHE A 261 -10.18 -1.27 -12.64
C PHE A 261 -10.00 -2.80 -12.67
N THR A 262 -9.01 -3.27 -13.43
CA THR A 262 -8.63 -4.68 -13.54
C THR A 262 -7.26 -4.92 -12.91
N ALA A 263 -7.10 -6.02 -12.17
CA ALA A 263 -5.82 -6.37 -11.56
C ALA A 263 -5.53 -7.87 -11.58
N GLU A 264 -4.29 -8.22 -11.88
CA GLU A 264 -3.80 -9.61 -11.82
C GLU A 264 -2.40 -9.64 -11.18
N ALA A 265 -2.14 -10.63 -10.32
CA ALA A 265 -0.83 -10.86 -9.69
C ALA A 265 -0.22 -9.59 -9.05
N SER A 266 -1.03 -8.72 -8.45
CA SER A 266 -0.64 -7.35 -8.09
C SER A 266 -0.85 -7.04 -6.61
N LEU A 267 0.02 -6.20 -6.07
CA LEU A 267 0.01 -5.74 -4.68
C LEU A 267 -0.34 -4.26 -4.62
N PHE A 268 -1.27 -3.87 -3.76
CA PHE A 268 -1.68 -2.47 -3.55
C PHE A 268 -1.60 -2.13 -2.07
N PHE A 269 -0.57 -1.40 -1.64
CA PHE A 269 -0.36 -1.09 -0.22
C PHE A 269 -0.99 0.24 0.21
N ALA A 270 -0.92 0.48 1.52
CA ALA A 270 -1.55 1.56 2.25
C ALA A 270 -1.91 2.83 1.46
N ASN A 271 -3.19 3.20 1.47
CA ASN A 271 -3.74 4.41 0.83
C ASN A 271 -3.55 4.48 -0.71
N SER A 272 -3.36 3.35 -1.39
CA SER A 272 -3.36 3.33 -2.84
C SER A 272 -4.75 3.60 -3.42
N PHE A 273 -4.79 4.23 -4.59
CA PHE A 273 -6.03 4.52 -5.30
C PHE A 273 -5.93 4.07 -6.75
N MET A 274 -6.84 3.20 -7.18
CA MET A 274 -6.86 2.64 -8.53
C MET A 274 -8.25 2.78 -9.16
N ALA A 275 -8.31 3.35 -10.36
CA ALA A 275 -9.54 3.49 -11.13
C ALA A 275 -9.27 3.50 -12.64
N ASN A 276 -10.22 3.01 -13.42
CA ASN A 276 -10.27 3.17 -14.88
C ASN A 276 -9.09 2.57 -15.69
N GLY A 277 -8.26 1.72 -15.08
CA GLY A 277 -7.03 1.19 -15.69
C GLY A 277 -6.78 -0.26 -15.31
N GLU A 278 -5.56 -0.70 -15.55
CA GLU A 278 -5.12 -2.08 -15.36
C GLU A 278 -3.80 -2.14 -14.60
N ALA A 279 -3.65 -3.15 -13.75
CA ALA A 279 -2.38 -3.54 -13.16
C ALA A 279 -2.11 -5.04 -13.37
N CYS A 280 -0.91 -5.39 -13.83
CA CYS A 280 -0.49 -6.78 -14.01
C CYS A 280 0.92 -6.96 -13.46
N ALA A 281 1.11 -7.94 -12.56
CA ALA A 281 2.40 -8.15 -11.88
C ALA A 281 2.97 -6.86 -11.27
N ALA A 282 2.12 -5.98 -10.73
CA ALA A 282 2.54 -4.68 -10.23
C ALA A 282 2.77 -4.70 -8.71
N PHE A 283 3.88 -4.12 -8.27
CA PHE A 283 4.09 -3.80 -6.85
C PHE A 283 3.74 -2.33 -6.64
N CYS A 284 2.54 -2.05 -6.15
CA CYS A 284 2.10 -0.69 -5.82
C CYS A 284 2.27 -0.45 -4.32
N GLY A 285 3.42 0.08 -3.92
CA GLY A 285 3.72 0.52 -2.56
C GLY A 285 2.78 1.65 -2.07
N PRO A 286 2.92 2.09 -0.82
CA PRO A 286 2.02 3.07 -0.22
C PRO A 286 1.81 4.32 -1.07
N PHE A 287 0.58 4.83 -1.10
CA PHE A 287 0.18 6.04 -1.85
C PHE A 287 0.40 5.97 -3.37
N SER A 288 0.42 4.77 -3.96
CA SER A 288 0.40 4.62 -5.42
C SER A 288 -0.98 4.94 -5.98
N ALA A 289 -1.03 5.81 -6.99
CA ALA A 289 -2.29 6.32 -7.52
C ALA A 289 -2.37 6.22 -9.05
N SER A 290 -3.49 5.70 -9.55
CA SER A 290 -3.91 5.72 -10.94
C SER A 290 -5.41 6.03 -11.00
N HIS A 291 -5.76 7.24 -11.43
CA HIS A 291 -7.15 7.72 -11.40
C HIS A 291 -7.84 7.69 -12.77
N HIS A 292 -7.06 7.87 -13.84
CA HIS A 292 -7.56 8.21 -15.16
C HIS A 292 -7.57 6.99 -16.09
N LYS A 293 -8.42 7.05 -17.13
CA LYS A 293 -8.54 5.99 -18.14
C LYS A 293 -7.22 5.70 -18.84
N SER A 294 -7.11 4.44 -19.29
CA SER A 294 -6.04 3.92 -20.16
C SER A 294 -4.66 3.87 -19.51
N SER A 295 -4.61 3.72 -18.18
CA SER A 295 -3.35 3.48 -17.47
C SER A 295 -3.06 1.99 -17.37
N LEU A 296 -1.89 1.53 -17.80
CA LEU A 296 -1.40 0.16 -17.66
C LEU A 296 -0.17 0.16 -16.75
N LEU A 297 -0.31 -0.38 -15.53
CA LEU A 297 0.76 -0.57 -14.56
C LEU A 297 1.24 -2.02 -14.64
N ILE A 298 2.23 -2.31 -15.48
CA ILE A 298 2.70 -3.67 -15.74
C ILE A 298 4.17 -3.84 -15.36
N GLY A 299 4.49 -4.93 -14.66
CA GLY A 299 5.87 -5.32 -14.32
C GLY A 299 6.67 -4.18 -13.69
N GLY A 300 6.12 -3.54 -12.67
CA GLY A 300 6.71 -2.33 -12.09
C GLY A 300 6.58 -2.27 -10.58
N GLU A 301 7.64 -1.78 -9.92
CA GLU A 301 7.63 -1.40 -8.52
C GLU A 301 7.45 0.10 -8.39
N PHE A 302 6.44 0.50 -7.61
CA PHE A 302 6.01 1.87 -7.43
C PHE A 302 5.92 2.20 -5.95
N SER A 303 6.25 3.42 -5.55
CA SER A 303 6.08 3.90 -4.17
C SER A 303 5.73 5.38 -4.18
N PHE A 304 4.71 5.80 -3.44
CA PHE A 304 4.19 7.18 -3.45
C PHE A 304 3.95 7.72 -4.88
N TYR A 305 3.61 6.81 -5.78
CA TYR A 305 3.64 7.03 -7.22
C TYR A 305 2.34 7.66 -7.71
N ASN A 306 2.43 8.49 -8.76
CA ASN A 306 1.24 9.02 -9.41
C ASN A 306 1.32 8.83 -10.93
N ALA A 307 0.38 8.05 -11.45
CA ALA A 307 0.19 7.83 -12.87
C ALA A 307 -0.65 8.95 -13.47
N GLY A 308 -0.05 9.72 -14.40
CA GLY A 308 -0.79 10.60 -15.30
C GLY A 308 -1.75 9.81 -16.19
N SER A 309 -2.72 10.49 -16.80
CA SER A 309 -3.65 9.82 -17.71
C SER A 309 -2.93 9.16 -18.87
N ASN A 310 -3.42 8.01 -19.33
CA ASN A 310 -2.79 7.27 -20.42
C ASN A 310 -1.30 6.89 -20.16
N THR A 311 -0.94 6.63 -18.91
CA THR A 311 0.38 6.10 -18.55
C THR A 311 0.49 4.64 -18.97
N ASN A 312 1.54 4.27 -19.70
CA ASN A 312 1.75 2.89 -20.13
C ASN A 312 3.18 2.43 -19.86
N PHE A 313 3.33 1.24 -19.29
CA PHE A 313 4.60 0.54 -19.19
C PHE A 313 4.65 -0.61 -20.20
N SER A 314 5.85 -0.95 -20.64
CA SER A 314 6.06 -2.08 -21.56
C SER A 314 7.21 -2.93 -21.06
N ASN A 315 6.92 -4.18 -20.74
CA ASN A 315 7.87 -5.14 -20.17
C ASN A 315 8.18 -6.35 -21.07
N HIS A 316 7.58 -6.41 -22.25
CA HIS A 316 7.86 -7.45 -23.22
C HIS A 316 9.27 -7.30 -23.79
N ALA A 317 10.11 -8.32 -23.55
CA ALA A 317 11.23 -8.60 -24.43
C ALA A 317 10.63 -9.20 -25.72
N TYR A 318 10.59 -8.42 -26.81
CA TYR A 318 9.84 -8.69 -28.05
C TYR A 318 9.79 -10.17 -28.50
N LYS A 319 10.88 -10.93 -28.35
CA LYS A 319 10.98 -12.36 -28.74
C LYS A 319 10.93 -13.37 -27.59
N MET A 320 11.07 -12.91 -26.34
CA MET A 320 11.30 -13.76 -25.15
C MET A 320 10.19 -13.65 -24.10
N GLY A 321 9.17 -12.81 -24.33
CA GLY A 321 8.02 -12.66 -23.43
C GLY A 321 8.16 -11.52 -22.41
N PRO A 322 7.18 -11.36 -21.51
CA PRO A 322 7.15 -10.31 -20.49
C PRO A 322 8.05 -10.65 -19.31
N MET A 323 9.36 -10.41 -19.46
CA MET A 323 10.36 -10.75 -18.43
C MET A 323 11.00 -9.54 -17.77
N HIS A 324 10.86 -8.35 -18.36
CA HIS A 324 11.47 -7.15 -17.81
C HIS A 324 10.59 -6.57 -16.71
N PHE A 325 11.21 -5.81 -15.82
CA PHE A 325 10.48 -5.00 -14.87
C PHE A 325 11.27 -3.73 -14.58
N GLY A 326 10.60 -2.74 -14.00
CA GLY A 326 11.24 -1.50 -13.58
C GLY A 326 10.92 -1.11 -12.16
N THR A 327 11.77 -0.25 -11.61
CA THR A 327 11.59 0.36 -10.30
C THR A 327 11.42 1.86 -10.48
N LEU A 328 10.25 2.35 -10.10
CA LEU A 328 9.93 3.76 -10.00
C LEU A 328 9.93 4.10 -8.51
N GLU A 329 11.04 4.67 -8.05
CA GLU A 329 11.26 4.94 -6.63
C GLU A 329 10.26 5.95 -6.08
N ARG A 330 10.32 6.13 -4.76
CA ARG A 330 9.33 6.91 -4.01
C ARG A 330 9.07 8.29 -4.60
N GLY A 331 7.80 8.64 -4.73
CA GLY A 331 7.36 9.97 -5.14
C GLY A 331 7.54 10.26 -6.63
N THR A 332 7.94 9.25 -7.42
CA THR A 332 8.02 9.38 -8.88
C THR A 332 6.65 9.61 -9.50
N LYS A 333 6.65 10.16 -10.70
CA LYS A 333 5.43 10.47 -11.45
C LYS A 333 5.61 10.23 -12.93
N THR A 334 4.52 9.87 -13.58
CA THR A 334 4.41 9.98 -15.04
C THR A 334 3.44 11.11 -15.37
N ALA A 335 3.83 11.96 -16.31
CA ALA A 335 2.91 12.93 -16.89
C ALA A 335 1.88 12.23 -17.78
N SER A 336 0.81 12.94 -18.13
CA SER A 336 -0.20 12.42 -19.05
C SER A 336 0.42 12.02 -20.40
N GLY A 337 0.06 10.84 -20.89
CA GLY A 337 0.56 10.25 -22.14
C GLY A 337 1.98 9.67 -22.06
N SER A 338 2.53 9.48 -20.85
CA SER A 338 3.86 8.91 -20.71
C SER A 338 3.89 7.42 -21.05
N TYR A 339 4.99 7.01 -21.68
CA TYR A 339 5.31 5.62 -21.93
C TYR A 339 6.73 5.35 -21.42
N VAL A 340 6.94 4.24 -20.71
CA VAL A 340 8.26 3.84 -20.22
C VAL A 340 8.55 2.40 -20.60
N LEU A 341 9.66 2.19 -21.32
CA LEU A 341 10.13 0.87 -21.73
C LEU A 341 10.99 0.22 -20.63
N MET A 342 10.55 -0.94 -20.13
CA MET A 342 11.27 -1.69 -19.11
C MET A 342 12.38 -2.59 -19.72
N PRO A 343 13.51 -2.83 -19.00
CA PRO A 343 13.76 -2.43 -17.62
C PRO A 343 14.10 -0.94 -17.48
N ALA A 344 13.70 -0.35 -16.37
CA ALA A 344 14.00 1.04 -16.03
C ALA A 344 14.13 1.20 -14.51
N THR A 345 15.10 1.99 -14.05
CA THR A 345 15.20 2.45 -12.67
C THR A 345 15.09 3.98 -12.67
N ILE A 346 13.99 4.49 -12.15
CA ILE A 346 13.71 5.93 -12.07
C ILE A 346 13.96 6.41 -10.65
N GLY A 347 14.91 7.33 -10.48
CA GLY A 347 15.31 7.82 -9.16
C GLY A 347 14.20 8.57 -8.44
N ALA A 348 14.23 8.54 -7.10
CA ALA A 348 13.21 9.10 -6.22
C ALA A 348 12.74 10.51 -6.64
N PHE A 349 11.44 10.76 -6.55
CA PHE A 349 10.78 12.04 -6.86
C PHE A 349 11.01 12.56 -8.28
N SER A 350 11.39 11.71 -9.23
CA SER A 350 11.56 12.11 -10.63
C SER A 350 10.24 12.09 -11.40
N VAL A 351 10.17 12.83 -12.50
CA VAL A 351 8.98 12.93 -13.35
C VAL A 351 9.32 12.53 -14.78
N CYS A 352 8.57 11.57 -15.32
CA CYS A 352 8.70 11.08 -16.70
C CYS A 352 7.68 11.78 -17.60
N PHE A 353 8.12 12.24 -18.78
CA PHE A 353 7.30 12.89 -19.80
C PHE A 353 7.52 12.25 -21.16
N GLY A 354 6.42 12.01 -21.88
CA GLY A 354 6.47 11.48 -23.24
C GLY A 354 6.87 10.01 -23.31
N LYS A 355 7.37 9.58 -24.47
CA LYS A 355 7.72 8.18 -24.74
C LYS A 355 9.20 7.90 -24.48
N LEU A 356 9.52 7.45 -23.27
CA LEU A 356 10.86 7.02 -22.89
C LEU A 356 11.14 5.62 -23.46
N MET A 357 11.81 5.57 -24.61
CA MET A 357 12.06 4.35 -25.39
C MET A 357 13.41 3.67 -25.08
N HIS A 358 14.15 4.17 -24.10
CA HIS A 358 15.39 3.58 -23.59
C HIS A 358 15.18 2.93 -22.22
N HIS A 359 16.25 2.36 -21.67
CA HIS A 359 16.27 1.69 -20.36
C HIS A 359 17.01 2.57 -19.32
N PRO A 360 16.41 3.67 -18.83
CA PRO A 360 17.10 4.60 -17.93
C PRO A 360 17.46 3.93 -16.60
N ASP A 361 18.66 4.20 -16.11
CA ASP A 361 19.02 4.07 -14.70
C ASP A 361 19.40 5.45 -14.16
N THR A 362 18.48 6.07 -13.43
CA THR A 362 18.61 7.42 -12.86
C THR A 362 18.54 7.41 -11.33
N ARG A 363 18.78 6.26 -10.68
CA ARG A 363 18.74 6.12 -9.21
C ARG A 363 19.55 7.20 -8.50
N ASN A 364 20.79 7.38 -8.92
CA ASN A 364 21.70 8.38 -8.33
C ASN A 364 21.50 9.81 -8.90
N LEU A 365 20.40 10.06 -9.61
CA LEU A 365 19.99 11.39 -10.07
C LEU A 365 18.54 11.63 -9.68
N PRO A 366 18.20 11.67 -8.38
CA PRO A 366 16.83 11.85 -7.91
C PRO A 366 16.32 13.26 -8.26
N PHE A 367 15.01 13.44 -8.15
CA PHE A 367 14.30 14.68 -8.46
C PHE A 367 14.48 15.14 -9.92
N SER A 368 14.75 14.23 -10.83
CA SER A 368 15.02 14.55 -12.23
C SER A 368 13.74 14.67 -13.05
N TYR A 369 13.78 15.45 -14.13
CA TYR A 369 12.81 15.31 -15.21
C TYR A 369 13.43 14.47 -16.33
N LEU A 370 12.73 13.43 -16.75
CA LEU A 370 13.05 12.62 -17.93
C LEU A 370 12.03 12.96 -19.01
N MET A 371 12.47 13.48 -20.15
CA MET A 371 11.58 13.98 -21.19
C MET A 371 11.97 13.42 -22.55
N ALA A 372 11.01 12.82 -23.26
CA ALA A 372 11.19 12.48 -24.66
C ALA A 372 10.57 13.54 -25.58
N TYR A 373 11.36 14.04 -26.53
CA TYR A 373 10.92 14.94 -27.59
C TYR A 373 11.36 14.37 -28.94
N GLY A 374 10.41 13.81 -29.69
CA GLY A 374 10.74 13.05 -30.89
C GLY A 374 11.52 11.78 -30.53
N ASP A 375 12.68 11.60 -31.15
CA ASP A 375 13.57 10.46 -30.89
C ASP A 375 14.59 10.74 -29.78
N ASP A 376 14.71 12.00 -29.32
CA ASP A 376 15.68 12.40 -28.30
C ASP A 376 15.10 12.28 -26.89
N CYS A 377 15.89 11.72 -25.98
CA CYS A 377 15.60 11.67 -24.55
C CYS A 377 16.49 12.64 -23.77
N TYR A 378 15.87 13.52 -22.99
CA TYR A 378 16.53 14.53 -22.18
C TYR A 378 16.41 14.23 -20.69
N LEU A 379 17.48 14.50 -19.96
CA LEU A 379 17.52 14.41 -18.50
C LEU A 379 17.83 15.79 -17.91
N VAL A 380 17.01 16.21 -16.93
CA VAL A 380 17.19 17.48 -16.21
C VAL A 380 17.33 17.18 -14.71
N PRO A 381 18.58 16.99 -14.23
CA PRO A 381 18.86 16.62 -12.85
C PRO A 381 18.36 17.64 -11.83
N GLY A 382 17.80 17.16 -10.72
CA GLY A 382 17.40 17.99 -9.58
C GLY A 382 16.25 18.97 -9.85
N ARG A 383 15.65 18.97 -11.06
CA ARG A 383 14.64 19.95 -11.46
C ARG A 383 13.42 19.94 -10.56
N ASN A 384 12.98 18.77 -10.10
CA ASN A 384 11.75 18.64 -9.33
C ASN A 384 11.86 19.22 -7.91
N ILE A 385 13.07 19.44 -7.39
CA ILE A 385 13.29 20.02 -6.04
C ILE A 385 12.57 21.36 -5.90
N THR A 386 12.58 22.18 -6.95
CA THR A 386 12.09 23.56 -6.91
C THR A 386 10.71 23.74 -7.52
N THR A 387 9.90 22.69 -7.62
CA THR A 387 8.60 22.77 -8.29
C THR A 387 7.45 22.91 -7.31
N VAL A 388 6.39 23.60 -7.74
CA VAL A 388 5.14 23.68 -6.97
C VAL A 388 4.53 22.29 -6.76
N GLY A 389 4.68 21.41 -7.76
CA GLY A 389 4.21 20.03 -7.72
C GLY A 389 4.76 19.28 -6.52
N LEU A 390 6.09 19.16 -6.42
CA LEU A 390 6.74 18.43 -5.33
C LEU A 390 6.36 19.02 -3.97
N TYR A 391 6.39 20.35 -3.82
CA TYR A 391 6.04 21.04 -2.58
C TYR A 391 4.62 20.69 -2.09
N ARG A 392 3.66 20.57 -3.01
CA ARG A 392 2.29 20.15 -2.68
C ARG A 392 2.21 18.68 -2.30
N ASP A 393 2.91 17.80 -3.01
CA ASP A 393 2.82 16.35 -2.78
C ASP A 393 3.36 15.93 -1.41
N ILE A 394 4.55 16.41 -1.04
CA ILE A 394 5.21 16.02 0.21
C ILE A 394 4.37 16.40 1.45
N LYS A 395 3.57 17.46 1.35
CA LYS A 395 2.64 17.90 2.41
C LYS A 395 1.30 17.18 2.38
N LYS A 396 0.96 16.57 1.25
CA LYS A 396 -0.34 15.98 0.98
C LYS A 396 -0.45 14.57 1.54
N TRP A 397 0.59 13.74 1.43
CA TRP A 397 0.50 12.33 1.86
C TRP A 397 0.18 12.14 3.35
N PRO A 398 0.84 12.83 4.31
CA PRO A 398 0.47 12.69 5.73
C PRO A 398 -0.99 13.05 6.01
N LYS A 399 -1.51 14.08 5.31
CA LYS A 399 -2.91 14.54 5.44
C LYS A 399 -3.92 13.59 4.77
N ARG A 400 -3.45 12.70 3.90
CA ARG A 400 -4.25 11.72 3.16
C ARG A 400 -4.11 10.31 3.70
N ASP A 401 -3.33 10.08 4.75
CA ASP A 401 -3.31 8.79 5.44
C ASP A 401 -4.66 8.59 6.14
N LYS A 402 -5.53 7.78 5.52
CA LYS A 402 -6.90 7.49 6.00
C LYS A 402 -6.96 6.27 6.89
N ARG A 403 -5.84 5.59 7.14
CA ARG A 403 -5.81 4.39 7.98
C ARG A 403 -6.16 4.74 9.42
N SER A 404 -7.00 3.90 10.04
CA SER A 404 -7.26 3.99 11.47
C SER A 404 -5.96 3.66 12.22
N LYS A 405 -5.81 4.13 13.47
CA LYS A 405 -4.59 3.86 14.24
C LYS A 405 -4.37 2.36 14.49
N GLN A 406 -5.47 1.61 14.66
CA GLN A 406 -5.42 0.17 14.95
C GLN A 406 -5.13 -0.67 13.71
N SER A 407 -5.39 -0.13 12.51
CA SER A 407 -5.16 -0.86 11.25
C SER A 407 -3.81 -0.56 10.58
N LYS A 408 -2.90 0.18 11.21
CA LYS A 408 -1.59 0.50 10.58
C LYS A 408 -0.63 -0.68 10.70
N LYS A 409 -0.60 -1.54 9.67
CA LYS A 409 0.38 -2.63 9.52
C LYS A 409 1.64 -2.17 8.78
N SER A 410 1.46 -1.41 7.69
CA SER A 410 2.55 -0.91 6.87
C SER A 410 3.21 0.31 7.52
N ILE A 411 4.54 0.31 7.64
CA ILE A 411 5.30 1.46 8.15
C ILE A 411 5.50 2.47 7.01
N ILE A 412 5.28 3.76 7.32
CA ILE A 412 5.38 4.84 6.33
C ILE A 412 6.14 6.03 6.92
N ASN A 413 7.36 6.27 6.43
CA ASN A 413 8.12 7.49 6.67
C ASN A 413 7.83 8.52 5.58
N PHE A 414 7.35 9.70 5.94
CA PHE A 414 6.96 10.74 4.98
C PHE A 414 8.08 11.72 4.59
N ASP A 415 9.26 11.60 5.20
CA ASP A 415 10.39 12.51 4.95
C ASP A 415 10.82 12.44 3.48
N TRP A 416 10.75 13.55 2.75
CA TRP A 416 11.19 13.61 1.34
C TRP A 416 12.71 13.79 1.21
N LEU A 417 13.32 14.53 2.14
CA LEU A 417 14.77 14.56 2.36
C LEU A 417 15.08 13.68 3.57
N SER A 418 15.77 12.59 3.30
CA SER A 418 16.13 11.55 4.26
C SER A 418 17.54 11.03 3.92
N PRO A 419 18.21 10.27 4.80
CA PRO A 419 19.48 9.64 4.45
C PRO A 419 19.46 8.87 3.12
N PHE A 420 18.32 8.25 2.77
CA PHE A 420 18.10 7.59 1.48
C PHE A 420 18.24 8.58 0.31
N THR A 421 17.34 9.56 0.20
CA THR A 421 17.34 10.51 -0.94
C THR A 421 18.52 11.48 -0.94
N VAL A 422 19.01 11.86 0.24
CA VAL A 422 20.18 12.75 0.38
C VAL A 422 21.46 12.00 0.02
N GLY A 423 21.56 10.71 0.35
CA GLY A 423 22.65 9.86 -0.12
C GLY A 423 22.73 9.82 -1.64
N GLU A 424 21.58 9.65 -2.32
CA GLU A 424 21.50 9.69 -3.79
C GLU A 424 21.85 11.07 -4.36
N ILE A 425 21.46 12.17 -3.70
CA ILE A 425 21.88 13.52 -4.08
C ILE A 425 23.41 13.66 -4.03
N VAL A 426 24.06 13.14 -2.97
CA VAL A 426 25.52 13.20 -2.83
C VAL A 426 26.21 12.47 -3.98
N GLU A 427 25.73 11.27 -4.35
CA GLU A 427 26.24 10.54 -5.51
C GLU A 427 25.94 11.27 -6.83
N GLY A 428 24.76 11.86 -6.97
CA GLY A 428 24.39 12.66 -8.13
C GLY A 428 25.31 13.85 -8.35
N ILE A 429 25.71 14.56 -7.30
CA ILE A 429 26.71 15.64 -7.38
C ILE A 429 28.04 15.11 -7.92
N LYS A 430 28.50 13.94 -7.46
CA LYS A 430 29.74 13.32 -7.95
C LYS A 430 29.63 12.98 -9.44
N ILE A 431 28.52 12.38 -9.86
CA ILE A 431 28.25 12.05 -11.28
C ILE A 431 28.27 13.31 -12.14
N LEU A 432 27.55 14.37 -11.76
CA LEU A 432 27.47 15.59 -12.55
C LEU A 432 28.82 16.33 -12.61
N LYS A 433 29.62 16.30 -11.54
CA LYS A 433 30.99 16.85 -11.56
C LYS A 433 31.91 16.03 -12.48
N ALA A 434 31.86 14.71 -12.39
CA ALA A 434 32.66 13.82 -13.24
C ALA A 434 32.33 14.02 -14.74
N LEU A 435 31.06 14.19 -15.10
CA LEU A 435 30.64 14.51 -16.48
C LEU A 435 31.26 15.84 -16.96
N ARG A 436 31.27 16.87 -16.11
CA ARG A 436 31.91 18.16 -16.43
C ARG A 436 33.42 18.04 -16.59
N GLU A 437 34.08 17.29 -15.71
CA GLU A 437 35.52 17.08 -15.77
C GLU A 437 35.93 16.30 -17.02
N ALA A 438 35.15 15.28 -17.40
CA ALA A 438 35.43 14.44 -18.56
C ALA A 438 35.18 15.14 -19.91
N SER A 439 34.09 15.89 -20.04
CA SER A 439 33.72 16.54 -21.31
C SER A 439 34.18 18.01 -21.43
N GLY A 440 34.53 18.65 -20.32
CA GLY A 440 34.93 20.05 -20.24
C GLY A 440 33.75 21.03 -20.14
N ASP A 441 34.02 22.25 -19.66
CA ASP A 441 32.97 23.24 -19.34
C ASP A 441 32.36 23.95 -20.56
N ASN A 442 33.00 23.86 -21.74
CA ASN A 442 32.60 24.58 -22.95
C ASN A 442 31.67 23.76 -23.88
N VAL A 443 31.19 22.59 -23.46
CA VAL A 443 30.22 21.79 -24.22
C VAL A 443 28.79 22.31 -24.02
N SER A 444 27.96 22.19 -25.05
CA SER A 444 26.53 22.55 -24.98
C SER A 444 25.71 21.49 -24.25
N THR A 445 26.11 20.22 -24.35
CA THR A 445 25.41 19.06 -23.79
C THR A 445 26.39 18.03 -23.24
N TYR A 446 25.89 17.20 -22.33
CA TYR A 446 26.54 16.01 -21.78
C TYR A 446 25.65 14.80 -22.06
N ASN A 447 26.21 13.60 -22.14
CA ASN A 447 25.46 12.36 -22.31
C ASN A 447 25.55 11.49 -21.06
N PHE A 448 24.43 10.90 -20.65
CA PHE A 448 24.35 9.97 -19.53
C PHE A 448 23.36 8.85 -19.88
N HIS A 449 23.86 7.63 -20.12
CA HIS A 449 23.06 6.44 -20.45
C HIS A 449 21.98 6.67 -21.52
N GLU A 450 22.36 7.16 -22.71
CA GLU A 450 21.44 7.52 -23.82
C GLU A 450 20.53 8.73 -23.57
N TYR A 451 20.73 9.47 -22.47
CA TYR A 451 20.04 10.74 -22.22
C TYR A 451 20.96 11.94 -22.39
N VAL A 452 20.40 12.99 -23.00
CA VAL A 452 21.05 14.28 -23.19
C VAL A 452 20.79 15.19 -21.99
N ILE A 453 21.85 15.70 -21.38
CA ILE A 453 21.79 16.72 -20.33
C ILE A 453 22.33 18.03 -20.89
N ASN A 454 21.47 19.05 -21.02
CA ASN A 454 21.93 20.39 -21.40
C ASN A 454 22.91 20.95 -20.35
N ALA A 455 23.94 21.67 -20.78
CA ALA A 455 24.93 22.22 -19.85
C ALA A 455 24.33 23.19 -18.81
N SER A 456 23.28 23.92 -19.18
CA SER A 456 22.52 24.75 -18.25
C SER A 456 21.74 23.93 -17.22
N SER A 457 21.16 22.79 -17.63
CA SER A 457 20.46 21.84 -16.76
C SER A 457 21.41 21.20 -15.76
N LEU A 458 22.61 20.77 -16.20
CA LEU A 458 23.62 20.20 -15.31
C LEU A 458 24.04 21.20 -14.23
N ARG A 459 24.39 22.44 -14.62
CA ARG A 459 24.77 23.50 -13.66
C ARG A 459 23.66 23.81 -12.67
N LYS A 460 22.40 23.86 -13.13
CA LYS A 460 21.23 24.03 -12.26
C LYS A 460 21.04 22.84 -11.34
N GLY A 461 21.21 21.60 -11.83
CA GLY A 461 21.14 20.39 -11.02
C GLY A 461 22.12 20.43 -9.85
N LEU A 462 23.39 20.80 -10.10
CA LEU A 462 24.39 21.01 -9.04
C LEU A 462 23.94 22.06 -8.02
N LYS A 463 23.38 23.19 -8.47
CA LYS A 463 22.82 24.24 -7.59
C LYS A 463 21.66 23.71 -6.74
N TYR A 464 20.71 23.00 -7.34
CA TYR A 464 19.50 22.52 -6.67
C TYR A 464 19.81 21.41 -5.66
N TYR A 465 20.74 20.52 -6.00
CA TYR A 465 21.27 19.53 -5.07
C TYR A 465 21.98 20.19 -3.87
N ASP A 466 22.81 21.22 -4.09
CA ASP A 466 23.44 21.95 -2.97
C ASP A 466 22.40 22.61 -2.05
N ILE A 467 21.35 23.21 -2.61
CA ILE A 467 20.22 23.77 -1.84
C ILE A 467 19.56 22.68 -0.99
N ALA A 468 19.26 21.51 -1.58
CA ALA A 468 18.62 20.41 -0.86
C ALA A 468 19.50 19.85 0.28
N LEU A 469 20.82 19.71 0.05
CA LEU A 469 21.76 19.30 1.09
C LEU A 469 21.74 20.26 2.28
N ARG A 470 21.81 21.57 2.04
CA ARG A 470 21.80 22.60 3.09
C ARG A 470 20.48 22.62 3.86
N ILE A 471 19.35 22.48 3.16
CA ILE A 471 18.02 22.35 3.79
C ILE A 471 17.99 21.13 4.71
N TYR A 472 18.45 19.98 4.24
CA TYR A 472 18.49 18.76 5.03
C TYR A 472 19.37 18.92 6.28
N MET A 473 20.62 19.35 6.12
CA MET A 473 21.59 19.48 7.22
C MET A 473 21.09 20.44 8.31
N GLY A 474 20.49 21.57 7.94
CA GLY A 474 19.89 22.47 8.92
C GLY A 474 18.64 21.91 9.60
N ALA A 475 17.80 21.19 8.87
CA ALA A 475 16.59 20.57 9.43
C ALA A 475 16.93 19.49 10.46
N VAL A 476 17.90 18.63 10.18
CA VAL A 476 18.35 17.59 11.13
C VAL A 476 19.07 18.21 12.33
N LEU A 477 19.89 19.25 12.12
CA LEU A 477 20.55 19.98 13.22
C LEU A 477 19.53 20.67 14.14
N LYS A 478 18.55 21.39 13.57
CA LYS A 478 17.46 22.03 14.33
C LYS A 478 16.67 21.01 15.15
N ARG A 479 16.42 19.82 14.60
CA ARG A 479 15.76 18.72 15.31
C ARG A 479 16.61 18.18 16.46
N ALA A 480 17.90 17.93 16.22
CA ALA A 480 18.84 17.46 17.23
C ALA A 480 18.98 18.45 18.40
N GLN A 481 19.02 19.75 18.11
CA GLN A 481 18.98 20.83 19.11
C GLN A 481 17.71 20.78 19.95
N LYS A 482 16.55 20.69 19.30
CA LYS A 482 15.24 20.68 19.96
C LYS A 482 15.06 19.45 20.87
N GLU A 483 15.59 18.31 20.46
CA GLU A 483 15.44 17.03 21.16
C GLU A 483 16.60 16.75 22.14
N GLY A 484 17.63 17.61 22.18
CA GLY A 484 18.65 17.61 23.22
C GLY A 484 19.77 16.58 23.04
N TYR A 485 19.99 16.05 21.83
CA TYR A 485 21.06 15.08 21.52
C TYR A 485 22.14 15.64 20.58
N ILE A 486 22.36 16.96 20.58
CA ILE A 486 23.46 17.55 19.82
C ILE A 486 24.79 16.97 20.31
N GLY A 487 25.64 16.59 19.36
CA GLY A 487 26.94 15.98 19.63
C GLY A 487 27.10 14.63 18.94
N ARG A 488 28.20 13.95 19.27
CA ARG A 488 28.59 12.70 18.64
C ARG A 488 27.49 11.63 18.79
N PRO A 489 27.11 10.93 17.72
CA PRO A 489 26.11 9.86 17.77
C PRO A 489 26.48 8.79 18.80
N ALA A 490 25.48 8.28 19.54
CA ALA A 490 25.67 7.23 20.55
C ALA A 490 26.03 5.86 19.94
N SER A 491 25.80 5.68 18.64
CA SER A 491 26.06 4.46 17.89
C SER A 491 26.49 4.81 16.46
N THR A 492 27.20 3.87 15.83
CA THR A 492 27.51 3.92 14.39
C THR A 492 26.42 3.29 13.53
N VAL A 493 25.42 2.64 14.14
CA VAL A 493 24.26 2.10 13.41
C VAL A 493 23.52 3.26 12.75
N GLY A 494 23.25 3.13 11.44
CA GLY A 494 22.76 4.22 10.61
C GLY A 494 23.78 4.75 9.61
N GLN A 495 25.09 4.52 9.81
CA GLN A 495 26.10 4.89 8.82
C GLN A 495 25.99 4.03 7.54
N GLY A 496 26.52 4.54 6.44
CA GLY A 496 26.55 3.84 5.16
C GLY A 496 25.33 4.09 4.27
N LYS A 497 24.98 3.09 3.44
CA LYS A 497 23.88 3.21 2.47
C LYS A 497 22.53 3.02 3.14
N TRP A 498 21.56 3.82 2.72
CA TRP A 498 20.16 3.69 3.09
C TRP A 498 19.32 3.22 1.90
N ILE A 499 18.16 2.63 2.21
CA ILE A 499 17.20 2.14 1.22
C ILE A 499 15.77 2.52 1.65
N ASP A 500 14.84 2.49 0.70
CA ASP A 500 13.40 2.53 0.95
C ASP A 500 12.81 1.12 0.74
N MET A 501 12.35 0.49 1.82
CA MET A 501 11.63 -0.77 1.79
C MET A 501 10.12 -0.50 1.83
N SER A 502 9.62 0.02 0.71
CA SER A 502 8.22 0.38 0.48
C SER A 502 7.56 1.15 1.63
N GLY A 503 8.17 2.28 2.00
CA GLY A 503 7.70 3.18 3.05
C GLY A 503 8.57 3.19 4.30
N LEU A 504 9.33 2.13 4.57
CA LEU A 504 10.30 2.10 5.67
C LEU A 504 11.67 2.53 5.14
N LEU A 505 12.16 3.66 5.64
CA LEU A 505 13.51 4.13 5.36
C LEU A 505 14.45 3.55 6.41
N LEU A 506 15.44 2.79 5.96
CA LEU A 506 16.36 2.08 6.86
C LEU A 506 17.81 2.03 6.33
N PRO A 507 18.79 1.87 7.22
CA PRO A 507 20.15 1.53 6.84
C PRO A 507 20.18 0.13 6.21
N GLN A 508 20.94 -0.03 5.14
CA GLN A 508 21.12 -1.33 4.48
C GLN A 508 21.75 -2.37 5.41
N SER A 509 22.53 -1.94 6.41
CA SER A 509 23.11 -2.84 7.42
C SER A 509 22.05 -3.56 8.25
N GLU A 510 20.94 -2.88 8.58
CA GLU A 510 19.88 -3.46 9.41
C GLU A 510 19.03 -4.45 8.63
N GLU A 511 18.82 -4.20 7.33
CA GLU A 511 18.24 -5.20 6.42
C GLU A 511 19.13 -6.45 6.35
N GLN A 512 20.45 -6.29 6.17
CA GLN A 512 21.36 -7.43 6.10
C GLN A 512 21.36 -8.21 7.41
N ARG A 513 21.33 -7.52 8.56
CA ARG A 513 21.20 -8.16 9.87
C ARG A 513 19.90 -8.95 10.01
N LEU A 514 18.78 -8.44 9.49
CA LEU A 514 17.52 -9.20 9.45
C LEU A 514 17.64 -10.47 8.60
N VAL A 515 18.27 -10.39 7.42
CA VAL A 515 18.57 -11.56 6.57
C VAL A 515 19.38 -12.61 7.36
N ASP A 516 20.45 -12.17 8.03
CA ASP A 516 21.34 -13.05 8.79
C ASP A 516 20.63 -13.67 10.02
N ASP A 517 19.84 -12.88 10.74
CA ASP A 517 19.05 -13.33 11.91
C ASP A 517 18.00 -14.36 11.50
N ILE A 518 17.32 -14.20 10.35
CA ILE A 518 16.38 -15.20 9.82
C ILE A 518 17.12 -16.49 9.41
N LYS A 519 18.23 -16.37 8.66
CA LYS A 519 18.96 -17.54 8.16
C LYS A 519 19.66 -18.34 9.26
N SER A 520 20.05 -17.67 10.35
CA SER A 520 20.62 -18.32 11.54
C SER A 520 19.56 -18.94 12.46
N GLY A 521 18.28 -18.61 12.28
CA GLY A 521 17.19 -19.02 13.15
C GLY A 521 17.09 -18.19 14.44
N ALA A 522 17.79 -17.05 14.53
CA ALA A 522 17.60 -16.09 15.62
C ALA A 522 16.24 -15.39 15.54
N ILE A 523 15.71 -15.24 14.33
CA ILE A 523 14.31 -14.92 14.05
C ILE A 523 13.69 -16.16 13.42
N ASP A 524 12.61 -16.68 14.02
CA ASP A 524 12.01 -17.98 13.66
C ASP A 524 10.52 -17.93 13.32
N ASN A 525 9.89 -16.75 13.36
CA ASN A 525 8.48 -16.56 13.00
C ASN A 525 8.20 -15.16 12.41
N ILE A 526 7.05 -15.01 11.75
CA ILE A 526 6.67 -13.76 11.08
C ILE A 526 6.50 -12.59 12.05
N GLN A 527 5.94 -12.81 13.24
CA GLN A 527 5.76 -11.73 14.22
C GLN A 527 7.11 -11.09 14.59
N GLN A 528 8.16 -11.89 14.79
CA GLN A 528 9.51 -11.36 15.05
C GLN A 528 10.11 -10.59 13.86
N VAL A 529 9.82 -10.99 12.61
CA VAL A 529 10.21 -10.21 11.42
C VAL A 529 9.51 -8.85 11.42
N LEU A 530 8.20 -8.82 11.68
CA LEU A 530 7.42 -7.59 11.77
C LEU A 530 7.90 -6.69 12.93
N ASP A 531 8.21 -7.28 14.09
CA ASP A 531 8.75 -6.58 15.25
C ASP A 531 10.12 -5.96 14.93
N ARG A 532 10.97 -6.63 14.15
CA ARG A 532 12.27 -6.07 13.73
C ARG A 532 12.09 -4.86 12.80
N PHE A 533 11.10 -4.87 11.89
CA PHE A 533 10.80 -3.67 11.10
C PHE A 533 10.32 -2.51 11.99
N ALA A 534 9.48 -2.79 12.99
CA ALA A 534 9.01 -1.79 13.94
C ALA A 534 10.16 -1.24 14.81
N GLU A 535 11.06 -2.11 15.27
CA GLU A 535 12.28 -1.75 16.01
C GLU A 535 13.17 -0.80 15.19
N ILE A 536 13.44 -1.12 13.93
CA ILE A 536 14.22 -0.26 13.03
C ILE A 536 13.56 1.11 12.87
N ASN A 537 12.24 1.15 12.67
CA ASN A 537 11.50 2.42 12.56
C ASN A 537 11.52 3.23 13.87
N ASN A 538 11.42 2.57 15.02
CA ASN A 538 11.48 3.24 16.33
C ASN A 538 12.86 3.88 16.57
N ASN A 539 13.93 3.29 16.03
CA ASN A 539 15.29 3.83 16.08
C ASN A 539 15.63 4.79 14.90
N TYR A 540 14.67 5.09 14.02
CA TYR A 540 14.90 5.90 12.81
C TYR A 540 15.57 7.25 13.10
N SER A 541 15.16 7.94 14.17
CA SER A 541 15.76 9.24 14.54
C SER A 541 17.25 9.13 14.87
N ASP A 542 17.65 8.11 15.62
CA ASP A 542 19.03 7.90 16.05
C ASP A 542 19.90 7.46 14.85
N TYR A 543 19.40 6.54 14.04
CA TYR A 543 20.09 6.08 12.84
C TYR A 543 20.28 7.22 11.84
N ARG A 544 19.23 8.04 11.64
CA ARG A 544 19.32 9.23 10.81
C ARG A 544 20.37 10.19 11.35
N TRP A 545 20.41 10.44 12.66
CA TRP A 545 21.41 11.32 13.26
C TRP A 545 22.83 10.80 13.04
N ALA A 546 23.09 9.51 13.24
CA ALA A 546 24.38 8.89 12.99
C ALA A 546 24.87 9.10 11.54
N TRP A 547 23.97 8.97 10.57
CA TRP A 547 24.26 9.23 9.17
C TRP A 547 24.48 10.71 8.88
N SER A 548 23.55 11.56 9.32
CA SER A 548 23.58 13.01 9.09
C SER A 548 24.82 13.64 9.68
N TYR A 549 25.22 13.23 10.88
CA TYR A 549 26.39 13.75 11.57
C TYR A 549 27.66 13.58 10.72
N GLN A 550 27.92 12.35 10.24
CA GLN A 550 29.08 12.09 9.39
C GLN A 550 29.02 12.88 8.08
N MET A 551 27.84 12.93 7.44
CA MET A 551 27.66 13.66 6.18
C MET A 551 27.91 15.16 6.34
N ILE A 552 27.48 15.75 7.46
CA ILE A 552 27.73 17.17 7.77
C ILE A 552 29.24 17.40 7.97
N LEU A 553 29.92 16.53 8.73
CA LEU A 553 31.37 16.63 8.92
C LEU A 553 32.11 16.59 7.58
N ASP A 554 31.77 15.64 6.71
CA ASP A 554 32.38 15.49 5.39
C ASP A 554 32.10 16.71 4.50
N TYR A 555 30.87 17.23 4.50
CA TYR A 555 30.48 18.38 3.68
C TYR A 555 31.19 19.68 4.10
N TYR A 556 31.29 19.94 5.40
CA TYR A 556 31.92 21.15 5.93
C TYR A 556 33.43 20.99 6.21
N GLN A 557 33.98 19.78 6.02
CA GLN A 557 35.36 19.42 6.33
C GLN A 557 35.72 19.67 7.80
N LEU A 558 34.89 19.11 8.69
CA LEU A 558 35.00 19.25 10.14
C LEU A 558 35.40 17.92 10.78
N GLU A 559 36.09 17.98 11.92
CA GLU A 559 36.34 16.79 12.77
C GLU A 559 35.21 16.56 13.77
N GLU A 560 34.57 17.64 14.24
CA GLU A 560 33.45 17.60 15.19
C GLU A 560 32.50 18.80 14.96
N LEU A 561 31.27 18.72 15.48
CA LEU A 561 30.32 19.83 15.49
C LEU A 561 30.53 20.70 16.74
N ASP A 562 31.11 21.88 16.55
CA ASP A 562 31.17 22.93 17.56
C ASP A 562 30.07 24.00 17.36
N GLU A 563 29.97 24.95 18.30
CA GLU A 563 28.96 26.00 18.27
C GLU A 563 29.07 26.88 17.01
N ALA A 564 30.28 27.16 16.55
CA ALA A 564 30.54 27.95 15.35
C ALA A 564 30.09 27.22 14.07
N ALA A 565 30.36 25.92 13.97
CA ALA A 565 29.90 25.07 12.89
C ALA A 565 28.37 24.98 12.88
N CYS A 566 27.74 24.78 14.04
CA CYS A 566 26.29 24.78 14.16
C CYS A 566 25.68 26.09 13.66
N GLU A 567 26.28 27.23 14.00
CA GLU A 567 25.76 28.52 13.57
C GLU A 567 25.95 28.78 12.08
N ARG A 568 27.09 28.38 11.52
CA ARG A 568 27.32 28.39 10.06
C ARG A 568 26.29 27.53 9.32
N ILE A 569 26.00 26.32 9.82
CA ILE A 569 24.99 25.43 9.22
C ILE A 569 23.61 26.08 9.28
N ARG A 570 23.28 26.76 10.39
CA ARG A 570 22.01 27.49 10.54
C ARG A 570 21.87 28.62 9.53
N GLU A 571 22.91 29.43 9.35
CA GLU A 571 22.91 30.51 8.33
C GLU A 571 22.75 29.96 6.92
N ASP A 572 23.50 28.91 6.59
CA ASP A 572 23.45 28.25 5.29
C ASP A 572 22.08 27.62 5.02
N TYR A 573 21.44 27.04 6.05
CA TYR A 573 20.08 26.54 6.00
C TYR A 573 19.05 27.63 5.68
N VAL A 574 19.08 28.76 6.39
CA VAL A 574 18.16 29.88 6.16
C VAL A 574 18.32 30.41 4.74
N LYS A 575 19.57 30.60 4.29
CA LYS A 575 19.87 31.05 2.92
C LYS A 575 19.35 30.06 1.86
N ALA A 576 19.58 28.76 2.06
CA ALA A 576 19.11 27.73 1.14
C ALA A 576 17.58 27.65 1.10
N ARG A 577 16.91 27.75 2.24
CA ARG A 577 15.45 27.74 2.34
C ARG A 577 14.80 28.92 1.64
N ARG A 578 15.35 30.14 1.80
CA ARG A 578 14.91 31.32 1.05
C ARG A 578 15.09 31.15 -0.46
N ALA A 579 16.24 30.62 -0.88
CA ALA A 579 16.51 30.36 -2.30
C ALA A 579 15.53 29.31 -2.88
N TRP A 580 15.22 28.27 -2.13
CA TRP A 580 14.25 27.24 -2.52
C TRP A 580 12.84 27.80 -2.65
N ILE A 581 12.38 28.57 -1.67
CA ILE A 581 11.08 29.26 -1.70
C ILE A 581 10.98 30.20 -2.91
N ALA A 582 12.05 30.95 -3.20
CA ALA A 582 12.09 31.85 -4.36
C ALA A 582 11.97 31.10 -5.70
N GLU A 583 12.65 29.95 -5.84
CA GLU A 583 12.55 29.14 -7.06
C GLU A 583 11.15 28.50 -7.20
N ILE A 584 10.52 28.06 -6.11
CA ILE A 584 9.12 27.58 -6.12
C ILE A 584 8.16 28.71 -6.53
N ARG A 585 8.34 29.92 -5.98
CA ARG A 585 7.52 31.08 -6.35
C ARG A 585 7.63 31.37 -7.84
N LYS A 586 8.85 31.33 -8.38
CA LYS A 586 9.09 31.54 -9.82
C LYS A 586 8.44 30.46 -10.68
N ASP A 587 8.44 29.21 -10.21
CA ASP A 587 7.76 28.10 -10.89
C ASP A 587 6.24 28.32 -10.90
N ALA A 588 5.65 28.71 -9.76
CA ALA A 588 4.23 29.05 -9.64
C ALA A 588 3.82 30.22 -10.55
N GLU A 589 4.62 31.28 -10.57
CA GLU A 589 4.39 32.45 -11.42
C GLU A 589 4.41 32.08 -12.89
N LYS A 590 5.28 31.16 -13.30
CA LYS A 590 5.33 30.67 -14.68
C LYS A 590 4.05 29.92 -15.06
N GLU A 591 3.54 29.04 -14.21
CA GLU A 591 2.28 28.31 -14.45
C GLU A 591 1.09 29.29 -14.52
N PHE A 592 1.07 30.31 -13.65
CA PHE A 592 0.07 31.37 -13.70
C PHE A 592 0.14 32.19 -15.00
N GLN A 593 1.33 32.59 -15.44
CA GLN A 593 1.55 33.32 -16.69
C GLN A 593 1.19 32.49 -17.94
N MET A 594 1.24 31.16 -17.86
CA MET A 594 0.79 30.25 -18.93
C MET A 594 -0.74 30.15 -19.02
N GLY A 595 -1.48 30.68 -18.03
CA GLY A 595 -2.94 30.64 -17.96
C GLY A 595 -3.49 29.34 -17.35
N ASP A 596 -2.64 28.53 -16.72
CA ASP A 596 -3.02 27.23 -16.17
C ASP A 596 -3.64 27.32 -14.77
N VAL A 597 -3.58 28.50 -14.12
CA VAL A 597 -4.01 28.71 -12.73
C VAL A 597 -4.77 30.03 -12.61
N ASP A 598 -5.95 30.00 -11.96
CA ASP A 598 -6.73 31.20 -11.64
C ASP A 598 -6.03 32.07 -10.57
N GLN A 599 -6.28 33.39 -10.62
CA GLN A 599 -5.67 34.38 -9.70
C GLN A 599 -5.87 34.00 -8.22
N ASP A 600 -7.09 33.63 -7.82
CA ASP A 600 -7.39 33.28 -6.42
C ASP A 600 -6.59 32.07 -5.92
N VAL A 601 -6.37 31.07 -6.79
CA VAL A 601 -5.59 29.87 -6.46
C VAL A 601 -4.12 30.20 -6.34
N TYR A 602 -3.62 31.07 -7.22
CA TYR A 602 -2.25 31.56 -7.16
C TYR A 602 -1.99 32.37 -5.88
N ASP A 603 -2.89 33.29 -5.52
CA ASP A 603 -2.75 34.13 -4.33
C ASP A 603 -2.84 33.33 -3.02
N ASP A 604 -3.75 32.36 -2.92
CA ASP A 604 -3.80 31.42 -1.80
C ASP A 604 -2.52 30.58 -1.68
N PHE A 605 -1.94 30.17 -2.82
CA PHE A 605 -0.66 29.47 -2.83
C PHE A 605 0.49 30.35 -2.33
N LEU A 606 0.58 31.59 -2.81
CA LEU A 606 1.61 32.54 -2.38
C LEU A 606 1.53 32.83 -0.87
N SER A 607 0.32 33.06 -0.35
CA SER A 607 0.08 33.25 1.09
C SER A 607 0.60 32.07 1.92
N LYS A 608 0.30 30.83 1.51
CA LYS A 608 0.83 29.61 2.17
C LYS A 608 2.34 29.48 2.06
N LEU A 609 2.93 29.94 0.97
CA LEU A 609 4.37 29.90 0.75
C LEU A 609 5.08 30.98 1.58
N ASP A 610 4.48 32.15 1.77
CA ASP A 610 5.00 33.22 2.63
C ASP A 610 5.08 32.79 4.10
N HIS A 611 4.09 32.04 4.59
CA HIS A 611 4.12 31.46 5.93
C HIS A 611 5.26 30.44 6.15
N GLU A 612 5.90 29.93 5.11
CA GLU A 612 7.11 29.13 5.31
C GLU A 612 8.27 29.97 5.85
N ILE A 613 8.36 31.26 5.47
CA ILE A 613 9.42 32.17 5.91
C ILE A 613 9.33 32.41 7.42
N ASP A 614 8.14 32.33 8.01
CA ASP A 614 7.92 32.52 9.46
C ASP A 614 8.59 31.43 10.33
N TYR A 615 8.85 30.24 9.77
CA TYR A 615 9.55 29.14 10.46
C TYR A 615 11.08 29.28 10.50
N GLU A 616 11.60 30.41 9.99
CA GLU A 616 13.04 30.77 10.04
C GLU A 616 13.49 31.33 11.40
N ASN A 617 12.54 31.66 12.29
CA ASN A 617 12.81 32.14 13.65
C ASN A 617 12.88 30.99 14.66
#